data_AF-A0A6L3Y1H5-F1
#
_entry.id   AF-A0A6L3Y1H5-F1
#
_cell.length_a   1.000
_cell.length_b   1.000
_cell.length_c   1.000
_cell.angle_alpha   90.00
_cell.angle_beta   90.00
_cell.angle_gamma   90.00
#
_symmetry.space_group_name_H-M   'P 1'
#
loop_
_entity.id
_entity.type
_entity.pdbx_description
1 polymer ?
#
loop_
_entity_poly.entity_id
_entity_poly.type
_entity_poly.pdbx_seq_one_letter_code
_entity_poly.pdbx_strand_id
1 'polypeptide(L)'
;MKINIIGTSGSGKSTFGRRIAEALAIPYIEMDRLYWRANWQGTPDDEFLATLEKALAASPDWVLDGNYNRTRDVKWRDVDLVVWIDRGFIRTLW
;
A
#
# COMPACT_ATOMS: atom_id res chain seq x y z
N MET A 1 -14.61 4.23 2.04
CA MET A 1 -14.01 3.35 1.02
C MET A 1 -12.54 3.05 1.33
N LYS A 2 -12.21 1.77 1.42
CA LYS A 2 -10.88 1.21 1.71
C LYS A 2 -10.34 0.50 0.48
N ILE A 3 -9.33 1.07 -0.17
CA ILE A 3 -8.81 0.61 -1.46
C ILE A 3 -7.38 0.12 -1.29
N ASN A 4 -7.08 -1.11 -1.71
CA ASN A 4 -5.73 -1.64 -1.75
C ASN A 4 -5.22 -1.77 -3.18
N ILE A 5 -4.08 -1.14 -3.49
CA ILE A 5 -3.46 -1.16 -4.81
C ILE A 5 -2.27 -2.11 -4.78
N ILE A 6 -2.29 -3.06 -5.71
CA ILE A 6 -1.22 -4.05 -5.89
C ILE A 6 -0.66 -3.98 -7.31
N GLY A 7 0.59 -4.40 -7.44
CA GLY A 7 1.32 -4.41 -8.70
C GLY A 7 2.79 -4.69 -8.46
N THR A 8 3.52 -5.00 -9.52
CA THR A 8 4.98 -5.17 -9.44
C THR A 8 5.69 -3.82 -9.28
N SER A 9 6.95 -3.82 -8.86
CA SER A 9 7.76 -2.60 -8.82
C SER A 9 7.84 -1.95 -10.21
N GLY A 10 7.89 -0.62 -10.29
CA GLY A 10 7.86 0.12 -11.56
C GLY A 10 6.48 0.22 -12.26
N SER A 11 5.47 -0.54 -11.83
CA SER A 11 4.12 -0.52 -12.44
C SER A 11 3.32 0.76 -12.19
N GLY A 12 3.85 1.76 -11.48
CA GLY A 12 3.19 3.05 -11.28
C GLY A 12 2.10 3.09 -10.20
N LYS A 13 2.02 2.03 -9.36
CA LYS A 13 1.17 1.91 -8.15
C LYS A 13 1.09 3.21 -7.36
N SER A 14 2.24 3.74 -7.00
CA SER A 14 2.34 4.87 -6.08
C SER A 14 1.86 6.18 -6.71
N THR A 15 1.97 6.31 -8.03
CA THR A 15 1.41 7.46 -8.76
C THR A 15 -0.10 7.31 -8.91
N PHE A 16 -0.58 6.12 -9.26
CA PHE A 16 -2.01 5.84 -9.37
C PHE A 16 -2.72 6.01 -8.03
N GLY A 17 -2.17 5.43 -6.95
CA GLY A 17 -2.75 5.48 -5.62
C GLY A 17 -2.83 6.87 -5.02
N ARG A 18 -1.78 7.70 -5.19
CA ARG A 18 -1.84 9.11 -4.79
C ARG A 18 -2.95 9.87 -5.51
N ARG A 19 -3.10 9.67 -6.82
CA ARG A 19 -4.16 10.33 -7.60
C ARG A 19 -5.56 9.91 -7.16
N ILE A 20 -5.77 8.62 -6.86
CA ILE A 20 -7.06 8.15 -6.32
C ILE A 20 -7.32 8.74 -4.94
N ALA A 21 -6.32 8.74 -4.06
CA ALA A 21 -6.44 9.31 -2.72
C ALA A 21 -6.77 10.81 -2.76
N GLU A 22 -6.08 11.57 -3.63
CA GLU A 22 -6.35 12.99 -3.89
C GLU A 22 -7.77 13.21 -4.43
N ALA A 23 -8.20 12.43 -5.43
CA ALA A 23 -9.52 12.56 -6.04
C ALA A 23 -10.67 12.23 -5.08
N LEU A 24 -10.46 11.30 -4.15
CA LEU A 24 -11.43 10.92 -3.13
C LEU A 24 -11.28 11.72 -1.82
N ALA A 25 -10.26 12.57 -1.70
CA ALA A 25 -9.90 13.30 -0.49
C ALA A 25 -9.72 12.39 0.75
N ILE A 26 -9.08 11.23 0.57
CA ILE A 26 -8.81 10.25 1.64
C ILE A 26 -7.29 10.03 1.81
N PRO A 27 -6.84 9.54 2.98
CA PRO A 27 -5.42 9.26 3.22
C PRO A 27 -4.80 8.28 2.23
N TYR A 28 -3.57 8.59 1.81
CA TYR A 28 -2.71 7.69 1.07
C TYR A 28 -1.66 7.07 2.00
N ILE A 29 -1.61 5.74 2.06
CA ILE A 29 -0.70 4.98 2.91
C ILE A 29 0.24 4.17 2.02
N GLU A 30 1.53 4.50 2.07
CA GLU A 30 2.59 3.79 1.35
C GLU A 30 3.28 2.80 2.29
N MET A 31 3.12 1.50 2.05
CA MET A 31 3.66 0.48 2.95
C MET A 31 5.18 0.49 3.04
N ASP A 32 5.86 0.86 1.96
CA ASP A 32 7.33 0.97 1.94
C ASP A 32 7.85 2.02 2.93
N ARG A 33 7.09 3.10 3.17
CA ARG A 33 7.44 4.12 4.19
C ARG A 33 7.32 3.59 5.61
N LEU A 34 6.49 2.58 5.83
CA LEU A 34 6.29 1.96 7.15
C LEU A 34 7.30 0.82 7.36
N TYR A 35 7.71 0.15 6.27
CA TYR A 35 8.60 -1.00 6.34
C TYR A 35 10.07 -0.62 6.42
N TRP A 36 10.53 0.36 5.63
CA TRP A 36 11.95 0.68 5.56
C TRP A 36 12.39 1.66 6.64
N ARG A 37 13.46 1.30 7.33
CA ARG A 37 14.20 2.13 8.28
C ARG A 37 15.42 2.75 7.61
N ALA A 38 16.12 3.60 8.37
CA ALA A 38 17.42 4.13 7.96
C ALA A 38 18.38 2.98 7.57
N ASN A 39 19.27 3.28 6.62
CA ASN A 39 20.24 2.31 6.09
C ASN A 39 19.60 1.07 5.44
N TRP A 40 18.40 1.20 4.88
CA TRP A 40 17.70 0.12 4.18
C TRP A 40 17.45 -1.12 5.05
N GLN A 41 17.30 -0.91 6.36
CA GLN A 41 16.93 -2.00 7.27
C GLN A 41 15.42 -2.18 7.25
N GLY A 42 14.97 -3.44 7.16
CA GLY A 42 13.55 -3.75 7.30
C GLY A 42 13.08 -3.62 8.75
N THR A 43 11.85 -3.18 8.94
CA THR A 43 11.16 -3.25 10.23
C THR A 43 10.76 -4.69 10.54
N PRO A 44 11.01 -5.20 11.76
CA PRO A 44 10.50 -6.50 12.22
C PRO A 44 9.00 -6.63 12.02
N ASP A 45 8.52 -7.85 11.79
CA ASP A 45 7.14 -8.07 11.36
C ASP A 45 6.11 -7.64 12.40
N ASP A 46 6.36 -7.88 13.69
CA ASP A 46 5.51 -7.44 14.79
C ASP A 46 5.34 -5.91 14.82
N GLU A 47 6.46 -5.18 14.70
CA GLU A 47 6.46 -3.72 14.65
C GLU A 47 5.81 -3.18 13.38
N PHE A 48 6.06 -3.83 12.24
CA PHE A 48 5.50 -3.42 10.95
C PHE A 48 3.99 -3.62 10.91
N LEU A 49 3.50 -4.77 11.38
CA LEU A 49 2.08 -5.08 11.46
C LEU A 49 1.36 -4.12 12.41
N ALA A 50 1.93 -3.84 13.59
CA ALA A 50 1.36 -2.89 14.54
C ALA A 50 1.29 -1.47 13.96
N THR A 51 2.34 -1.03 13.26
CA THR A 51 2.39 0.28 12.61
C THR A 51 1.37 0.38 11.47
N LEU A 52 1.24 -0.69 10.67
CA LEU A 52 0.24 -0.77 9.61
C LEU A 52 -1.18 -0.73 10.16
N GLU A 53 -1.50 -1.54 11.18
CA GLU A 53 -2.84 -1.56 11.78
C GLU A 53 -3.21 -0.19 12.37
N LYS A 54 -2.26 0.49 13.02
CA LYS A 54 -2.44 1.87 13.48
C LYS A 54 -2.71 2.85 12.33
N ALA A 55 -2.00 2.73 11.21
CA ALA A 55 -2.20 3.59 10.05
C ALA A 55 -3.58 3.38 9.40
N LEU A 56 -4.02 2.11 9.29
CA LEU A 56 -5.33 1.77 8.74
C LEU A 56 -6.49 2.17 9.66
N ALA A 57 -6.28 2.16 10.98
CA ALA A 57 -7.28 2.56 11.97
C ALA A 57 -7.40 4.09 12.14
N ALA A 58 -6.42 4.88 11.68
CA ALA A 58 -6.42 6.33 11.82
C ALA A 58 -7.54 7.04 11.04
N SER A 59 -8.12 6.39 10.04
CA SER A 59 -9.21 6.91 9.21
C SER A 59 -10.14 5.77 8.80
N PRO A 60 -11.46 6.01 8.71
CA PRO A 60 -12.40 5.00 8.21
C PRO A 60 -12.12 4.62 6.75
N ASP A 61 -11.53 5.54 5.98
CA ASP A 61 -11.29 5.43 4.55
C ASP A 61 -9.81 5.66 4.23
N TRP A 62 -9.29 4.96 3.21
CA TRP A 62 -7.88 5.06 2.81
C TRP A 62 -7.61 4.42 1.45
N VAL A 63 -6.48 4.82 0.86
CA VAL A 63 -5.82 4.12 -0.25
C VAL A 63 -4.48 3.57 0.27
N LEU A 64 -4.31 2.24 0.20
CA LEU A 64 -3.09 1.54 0.57
C LEU A 64 -2.32 1.13 -0.69
N ASP A 65 -1.05 1.49 -0.77
CA ASP A 65 -0.10 1.00 -1.77
C ASP A 65 0.89 0.03 -1.12
N GLY A 66 0.81 -1.25 -1.49
CA GLY A 66 1.84 -2.22 -1.15
C GLY A 66 1.44 -3.68 -1.32
N ASN A 67 2.44 -4.51 -1.62
CA ASN A 67 2.25 -5.91 -1.99
C ASN A 67 2.88 -6.92 -1.02
N TYR A 68 3.10 -6.53 0.25
CA TYR A 68 3.61 -7.45 1.25
C TYR A 68 2.56 -8.53 1.56
N ASN A 69 2.84 -9.79 1.22
CA ASN A 69 1.92 -10.91 1.42
C ASN A 69 1.70 -11.22 2.90
N ARG A 70 2.74 -11.08 3.73
CA ARG A 70 2.70 -11.33 5.17
C ARG A 70 1.77 -10.40 5.96
N THR A 71 1.29 -9.31 5.36
CA THR A 71 0.37 -8.38 6.02
C THR A 71 -1.09 -8.64 5.70
N ARG A 72 -1.41 -9.65 4.90
CA ARG A 72 -2.75 -9.92 4.34
C ARG A 72 -3.84 -9.94 5.42
N ASP A 73 -3.58 -10.56 6.57
CA ASP A 73 -4.54 -10.69 7.68
C ASP A 73 -4.89 -9.35 8.35
N VAL A 74 -4.04 -8.34 8.19
CA VAL A 74 -4.28 -6.96 8.64
C VAL A 74 -4.87 -6.14 7.49
N LYS A 75 -4.17 -6.10 6.34
CA LYS A 75 -4.52 -5.17 5.26
C LYS A 75 -5.80 -5.51 4.52
N TRP A 76 -6.22 -6.78 4.44
CA TRP A 76 -7.39 -7.20 3.65
C TRP A 76 -8.62 -7.50 4.50
N ARG A 77 -8.53 -7.34 5.82
CA ARG A 77 -9.63 -7.62 6.75
C ARG A 77 -10.90 -6.85 6.37
N ASP A 78 -10.75 -5.57 6.01
CA ASP A 78 -11.85 -4.67 5.70
C ASP A 78 -11.69 -3.97 4.34
N VAL A 79 -11.01 -4.56 3.36
CA VAL A 79 -10.84 -3.93 2.05
C VAL A 79 -12.12 -4.00 1.23
N ASP A 80 -12.57 -2.85 0.73
CA ASP A 80 -13.73 -2.77 -0.17
C ASP A 80 -13.34 -3.10 -1.62
N LEU A 81 -12.14 -2.67 -2.04
CA LEU A 81 -11.68 -2.78 -3.42
C LEU A 81 -10.19 -3.09 -3.50
N VAL A 82 -9.82 -4.09 -4.30
CA VAL A 82 -8.43 -4.33 -4.72
C VAL A 82 -8.26 -3.90 -6.17
N VAL A 83 -7.30 -3.00 -6.42
CA VAL A 83 -6.91 -2.60 -7.77
C VAL A 83 -5.56 -3.22 -8.10
N TRP A 84 -5.54 -4.07 -9.11
CA TRP A 84 -4.30 -4.65 -9.63
C TRP A 84 -3.84 -3.91 -10.87
N ILE A 85 -2.65 -3.31 -10.80
CA ILE A 85 -1.99 -2.70 -11.95
C ILE A 85 -1.08 -3.74 -12.60
N ASP A 86 -1.56 -4.29 -13.71
CA ASP A 86 -0.85 -5.26 -14.53
C ASP A 86 -0.47 -4.65 -15.88
N ARG A 87 0.78 -4.15 -15.97
CA ARG A 87 1.32 -3.58 -17.21
C ARG A 87 2.32 -4.55 -17.82
N GLY A 88 2.30 -4.65 -19.15
CA GLY A 88 3.25 -5.47 -19.90
C GLY A 88 4.71 -5.17 -19.52
N PHE A 89 5.54 -6.21 -19.51
CA PHE A 89 6.91 -6.19 -18.99
C PHE A 89 7.74 -5.00 -19.46
N ILE A 90 7.76 -4.72 -20.78
CA ILE A 90 8.54 -3.63 -21.37
C ILE A 90 8.14 -2.28 -20.74
N ARG A 91 6.86 -2.03 -20.48
CA ARG A 91 6.39 -0.77 -19.90
C ARG A 91 6.62 -0.64 -18.40
N THR A 92 6.88 -1.76 -17.73
CA THR A 92 7.17 -1.79 -16.29
C THR A 92 8.66 -1.64 -16.02
N LEU A 93 9.51 -2.14 -16.93
CA LEU A 93 10.96 -2.13 -16.78
C LEU A 93 11.60 -0.79 -17.18
N TRP A 94 11.05 -0.11 -18.19
CA TRP A 94 11.60 1.11 -18.77
C TRP A 94 10.86 2.38 -18.33
#